data_AF-A0A6L7I3A5-F1
#
_entry.id   AF-A0A6L7I3A5-F1
#
_cell.length_a   1.000
_cell.length_b   1.000
_cell.length_c   1.000
_cell.angle_alpha   90.00
_cell.angle_beta   90.00
_cell.angle_gamma   90.00
#
_symmetry.space_group_name_H-M   'P 1'
#
loop_
_entity.id
_entity.type
_entity.pdbx_description
1 polymer ?
#
loop_
_entity_poly.entity_id
_entity_poly.type
_entity_poly.pdbx_seq_one_letter_code
_entity_poly.pdbx_strand_id
1 'polypeptide(L)'
;MTLSIVESGIWFYANSIEKPVDIISLNYDWWFELAKADDQLEPDEKPEPLNQLGVLYYVRFKHATESDEPTWPDSVGCQTIEEAKKIAQSKSPSQIVWSMVGT
;
A
#
# COMPACT_ATOMS: atom_id res chain seq x y z
N MET A 1 -7.43 -4.92 -12.70
CA MET A 1 -6.80 -5.60 -11.57
C MET A 1 -7.81 -5.53 -10.43
N THR A 2 -7.55 -6.04 -9.22
CA THR A 2 -8.52 -5.84 -8.13
C THR A 2 -7.81 -5.29 -6.92
N LEU A 3 -7.76 -3.96 -6.84
CA LEU A 3 -7.45 -3.23 -5.64
C LEU A 3 -8.53 -3.48 -4.58
N SER A 4 -8.09 -3.87 -3.39
CA SER A 4 -8.96 -3.96 -2.21
C SER A 4 -8.32 -3.23 -1.05
N ILE A 5 -9.08 -2.36 -0.37
CA ILE A 5 -8.66 -1.72 0.87
C ILE A 5 -8.89 -2.70 2.01
N VAL A 6 -7.82 -3.14 2.67
CA VAL A 6 -7.87 -4.14 3.75
C VAL A 6 -7.85 -3.52 5.14
N GLU A 7 -7.21 -2.35 5.29
CA GLU A 7 -7.29 -1.54 6.50
C GLU A 7 -7.28 -0.06 6.11
N SER A 8 -7.99 0.75 6.89
CA SER A 8 -7.96 2.21 6.80
C SER A 8 -7.55 2.81 8.13
N GLY A 9 -6.88 3.94 8.11
CA GLY A 9 -6.42 4.64 9.29
C GLY A 9 -6.39 6.14 9.07
N ILE A 10 -6.22 6.86 10.17
CA ILE A 10 -6.08 8.32 10.18
C ILE A 10 -4.83 8.69 10.97
N TRP A 11 -4.08 9.66 10.47
CA TRP A 11 -2.99 10.30 11.17
C TRP A 11 -3.15 11.83 11.13
N PHE A 12 -2.41 12.53 11.99
CA PHE A 12 -2.49 13.97 12.14
C PHE A 12 -1.22 14.63 11.63
N TYR A 13 -1.34 15.36 10.52
CA TYR A 13 -0.30 16.29 10.10
C TYR A 13 -0.33 17.53 11.00
N ALA A 14 0.85 17.96 11.48
CA ALA A 14 1.00 19.09 12.40
C ALA A 14 0.04 19.03 13.61
N ASN A 15 -0.21 17.82 14.14
CA ASN A 15 -1.09 17.54 15.29
C ASN A 15 -2.53 18.07 15.17
N SER A 16 -3.00 18.41 13.96
CA SER A 16 -4.29 19.11 13.80
C SER A 16 -5.03 18.79 12.50
N ILE A 17 -4.33 18.37 11.44
CA ILE A 17 -4.95 18.08 10.15
C ILE A 17 -5.04 16.57 9.99
N GLU A 18 -6.26 16.03 10.03
CA GLU A 18 -6.52 14.63 9.73
C GLU A 18 -6.14 14.31 8.28
N LYS A 19 -5.39 13.21 8.13
CA LYS A 19 -4.97 12.68 6.85
C LYS A 19 -5.28 11.18 6.83
N PRO A 20 -5.97 10.70 5.79
CA PRO A 20 -6.24 9.27 5.65
C PRO A 20 -4.96 8.51 5.27
N VAL A 21 -4.97 7.22 5.59
CA VAL A 21 -3.99 6.24 5.14
C VAL A 21 -4.70 4.91 4.97
N ASP A 22 -4.45 4.20 3.88
CA ASP A 22 -4.98 2.86 3.67
C ASP A 22 -3.85 1.85 3.48
N ILE A 23 -4.16 0.60 3.82
CA ILE A 23 -3.42 -0.55 3.33
C ILE A 23 -4.31 -1.22 2.29
N ILE A 24 -3.74 -1.44 1.11
CA ILE A 24 -4.39 -2.15 0.03
C ILE A 24 -3.71 -3.50 -0.21
N SER A 25 -4.46 -4.45 -0.75
CA SER A 25 -3.92 -5.69 -1.31
C SER A 25 -3.98 -5.66 -2.83
N LEU A 26 -2.90 -6.08 -3.49
CA LEU A 26 -2.84 -6.31 -4.93
C LEU A 26 -2.36 -7.74 -5.20
N ASN A 27 -2.95 -8.40 -6.20
CA ASN A 27 -2.58 -9.77 -6.58
C ASN A 27 -1.39 -9.86 -7.54
N TYR A 28 -0.53 -8.84 -7.54
CA TYR A 28 0.66 -8.70 -8.37
C TYR A 28 1.63 -7.71 -7.71
N ASP A 29 2.87 -7.69 -8.17
CA ASP A 29 3.82 -6.68 -7.75
C ASP A 29 3.67 -5.41 -8.59
N TRP A 30 3.14 -4.36 -7.97
CA TRP A 30 2.85 -3.10 -8.64
C TRP A 30 4.11 -2.42 -9.20
N TRP A 31 5.23 -2.44 -8.46
CA TRP A 31 6.45 -1.76 -8.89
C TRP A 31 7.11 -2.50 -10.06
N PHE A 32 7.06 -3.83 -10.05
CA PHE A 32 7.51 -4.64 -11.17
C PHE A 32 6.69 -4.38 -12.43
N GLU A 33 5.35 -4.36 -12.33
CA GLU A 33 4.50 -4.10 -13.51
C GLU A 33 4.65 -2.65 -14.02
N LEU A 34 4.91 -1.67 -13.14
CA LEU A 34 5.26 -0.31 -13.58
C LEU A 34 6.59 -0.31 -14.35
N ALA A 35 7.65 -0.86 -13.76
CA ALA A 35 8.97 -0.90 -14.39
C ALA A 35 8.94 -1.64 -15.74
N LYS A 36 8.14 -2.71 -15.82
CA LYS A 36 7.88 -3.44 -17.07
C LYS A 36 7.15 -2.61 -18.11
N ALA A 37 6.15 -1.84 -17.71
CA ALA A 37 5.40 -0.97 -18.61
C ALA A 37 6.26 0.19 -19.15
N ASP A 38 7.23 0.65 -18.35
CA ASP A 38 8.15 1.72 -18.71
C ASP A 38 9.44 1.23 -19.41
N ASP A 39 9.54 -0.07 -19.73
CA ASP A 39 10.75 -0.72 -20.29
C ASP A 39 12.01 -0.46 -19.42
N GLN A 40 11.84 -0.40 -18.10
CA GLN A 40 12.87 -0.09 -17.10
C GLN A 40 13.31 -1.31 -16.26
N LEU A 41 12.79 -2.51 -16.54
CA LEU A 41 13.22 -3.71 -15.84
C LEU A 41 14.71 -4.00 -16.06
N GLU A 42 15.41 -4.31 -14.97
CA GLU A 42 16.76 -4.83 -15.06
C GLU A 42 16.76 -6.25 -15.67
N PRO A 43 17.84 -6.67 -16.37
CA PRO A 43 17.98 -8.04 -16.80
C PRO A 43 17.85 -9.00 -15.62
N ASP A 44 16.97 -9.99 -15.75
CA ASP A 44 16.64 -10.99 -14.73
C ASP A 44 15.88 -10.49 -13.49
N GLU A 45 15.39 -9.24 -13.49
CA GLU A 45 14.47 -8.76 -12.48
C GLU A 45 13.20 -9.61 -12.45
N LYS A 46 12.75 -9.97 -11.24
CA LYS A 46 11.55 -10.77 -11.01
C LYS A 46 10.63 -10.03 -10.05
N PRO A 47 9.31 -10.19 -10.18
CA PRO A 47 8.38 -9.60 -9.23
C PRO A 47 8.62 -10.17 -7.83
N GLU A 48 8.34 -9.34 -6.83
CA GLU A 48 8.30 -9.80 -5.43
C GLU A 48 7.30 -10.97 -5.29
N PRO A 49 7.66 -12.03 -4.54
CA PRO A 49 6.78 -13.18 -4.37
C PRO A 49 5.56 -12.79 -3.55
N LEU A 50 4.38 -13.14 -4.08
CA LEU A 50 3.10 -12.97 -3.40
C LEU A 50 3.04 -13.86 -2.15
N ASN A 51 2.25 -13.43 -1.15
CA ASN A 51 2.03 -14.21 0.06
C ASN A 51 1.10 -15.42 -0.18
N GLN A 52 0.77 -16.16 0.89
CA GLN A 52 -0.10 -17.35 0.83
C GLN A 52 -1.52 -17.08 0.30
N LEU A 53 -1.99 -15.83 0.36
CA LEU A 53 -3.28 -15.40 -0.20
C LEU A 53 -3.17 -14.95 -1.66
N GLY A 54 -1.97 -15.01 -2.25
CA GLY A 54 -1.72 -14.55 -3.61
C GLY A 54 -1.75 -13.02 -3.73
N VAL A 55 -1.35 -12.29 -2.69
CA VAL A 55 -1.29 -10.82 -2.71
C VAL A 55 -0.01 -10.26 -2.09
N LEU A 56 0.27 -8.99 -2.41
CA LEU A 56 1.16 -8.10 -1.68
C LEU A 56 0.36 -6.93 -1.10
N TYR A 57 0.80 -6.43 0.05
CA TYR A 57 0.20 -5.30 0.74
C TYR A 57 1.00 -4.03 0.49
N TYR A 58 0.30 -2.91 0.30
CA TYR A 58 0.91 -1.62 0.05
C TYR A 58 0.22 -0.53 0.87
N VAL A 59 0.99 0.48 1.26
CA VAL A 59 0.48 1.67 1.95
C VAL A 59 0.07 2.72 0.92
N ARG A 60 -1.04 3.41 1.15
CA ARG A 60 -1.44 4.62 0.41
C ARG A 60 -1.72 5.75 1.37
N PHE A 61 -1.05 6.88 1.15
CA PHE A 61 -1.31 8.16 1.79
C PHE A 61 -1.96 9.15 0.81
N LYS A 62 -1.43 9.24 -0.41
CA LYS A 62 -1.87 10.25 -1.39
C LYS A 62 -3.24 9.91 -1.99
N HIS A 63 -3.47 8.63 -2.23
CA HIS A 63 -4.68 8.08 -2.85
C HIS A 63 -5.49 7.23 -1.85
N ALA A 64 -5.35 7.50 -0.55
CA ALA A 64 -6.17 6.83 0.45
C ALA A 64 -7.65 7.18 0.20
N THR A 65 -8.55 6.23 0.48
CA THR A 65 -10.00 6.19 0.22
C THR A 65 -10.43 6.06 -1.23
N GLU A 66 -9.51 6.20 -2.20
CA GLU A 66 -9.82 6.04 -3.62
C GLU A 66 -9.87 4.54 -3.99
N SER A 67 -10.92 4.13 -4.69
CA SER A 67 -11.08 2.76 -5.20
C SER A 67 -10.73 2.60 -6.67
N ASP A 68 -10.38 3.69 -7.35
CA ASP A 68 -10.14 3.70 -8.79
C ASP A 68 -8.78 3.09 -9.14
N GLU A 69 -8.72 2.38 -10.28
CA GLU A 69 -7.49 1.88 -10.88
C GLU A 69 -7.14 2.71 -12.13
N PRO A 70 -5.84 2.96 -12.41
CA PRO A 70 -4.67 2.51 -11.66
C PRO A 70 -4.44 3.33 -10.38
N THR A 71 -3.99 2.66 -9.32
CA THR A 71 -3.57 3.33 -8.08
C THR A 71 -2.08 3.65 -8.10
N TRP A 72 -1.62 4.47 -7.14
CA TRP A 72 -0.21 4.63 -6.79
C TRP A 72 0.04 4.25 -5.32
N PRO A 73 0.80 3.17 -5.03
CA PRO A 73 1.24 2.88 -3.67
C PRO A 73 2.35 3.84 -3.23
N ASP A 74 2.35 4.19 -1.95
CA ASP A 74 3.37 5.00 -1.29
C ASP A 74 4.41 4.13 -0.56
N SER A 75 4.41 2.82 -0.75
CA SER A 75 5.39 1.87 -0.19
C SER A 75 5.81 0.80 -1.20
N VAL A 76 6.88 0.06 -0.85
CA VAL A 76 7.18 -1.24 -1.47
C VAL A 76 6.10 -2.28 -1.11
N GLY A 77 6.08 -3.39 -1.85
CA GLY A 77 5.21 -4.53 -1.57
C GLY A 77 5.62 -5.24 -0.27
N CYS A 78 4.64 -5.55 0.56
CA CYS A 78 4.82 -6.24 1.84
C CYS A 78 4.08 -7.57 1.82
N GLN A 79 4.64 -8.60 2.45
CA GLN A 79 3.98 -9.91 2.51
C GLN A 79 2.90 -9.96 3.59
N THR A 80 2.99 -9.10 4.60
CA THR A 80 2.02 -9.01 5.70
C THR A 80 1.43 -7.61 5.86
N ILE A 81 0.19 -7.54 6.38
CA ILE A 81 -0.47 -6.27 6.74
C ILE A 81 0.36 -5.55 7.83
N GLU A 82 0.89 -6.27 8.80
CA GLU A 82 1.69 -5.70 9.90
C GLU A 82 2.98 -5.02 9.42
N GLU A 83 3.64 -5.56 8.39
CA GLU A 83 4.78 -4.90 7.75
C GLU A 83 4.35 -3.59 7.09
N ALA A 84 3.24 -3.60 6.34
CA ALA A 84 2.69 -2.39 5.73
C ALA A 84 2.31 -1.35 6.81
N LYS A 85 1.70 -1.76 7.93
CA LYS A 85 1.39 -0.86 9.07
C LYS A 85 2.65 -0.25 9.67
N LYS A 86 3.72 -1.03 9.84
CA LYS A 86 5.01 -0.52 10.34
C LYS A 86 5.63 0.50 9.38
N ILE A 87 5.57 0.26 8.07
CA ILE A 87 6.05 1.22 7.06
C ILE A 87 5.18 2.48 7.07
N ALA A 88 3.86 2.35 7.16
CA ALA A 88 2.97 3.49 7.27
C ALA A 88 3.31 4.32 8.50
N GLN A 89 3.46 3.67 9.66
CA GLN A 89 3.77 4.34 10.92
C GLN A 89 5.14 5.03 10.90
N SER A 90 6.15 4.46 10.23
CA SER A 90 7.49 5.09 10.11
C SER A 90 7.51 6.30 9.18
N LYS A 91 6.57 6.39 8.24
CA LYS A 91 6.39 7.53 7.31
C LYS A 91 5.48 8.62 7.86
N SER A 92 4.68 8.30 8.89
CA SER A 92 3.77 9.25 9.52
C SER A 92 4.46 10.01 10.67
N PRO A 93 4.35 11.36 10.73
CA PRO A 93 4.86 12.15 11.84
C PRO A 93 4.07 11.96 13.15
N SER A 94 2.86 11.40 13.08
CA SER A 94 2.05 11.07 14.25
C SER A 94 1.68 9.59 14.28
N GLN A 95 1.17 9.13 15.42
CA GLN A 95 0.56 7.81 15.51
C GLN A 95 -0.60 7.71 14.51
N ILE A 96 -0.70 6.56 13.82
CA ILE A 96 -1.84 6.20 12.99
C ILE A 96 -2.85 5.47 13.87
N VAL A 97 -4.10 5.91 13.81
CA VAL A 97 -5.24 5.22 14.42
C VAL A 97 -5.92 4.41 13.34
N TRP A 98 -5.78 3.09 13.41
CA TRP A 98 -6.36 2.15 12.46
C TRP A 98 -7.81 1.84 12.81
N SER A 99 -8.66 1.77 11.79
CA SER A 99 -10.02 1.28 11.86
C SER A 99 -10.08 -0.04 11.09
N MET A 100 -10.71 -1.05 11.67
CA MET A 100 -11.01 -2.27 10.92
C MET A 100 -12.08 -1.93 9.88
N VAL A 101 -11.81 -2.24 8.61
CA VAL A 101 -12.86 -2.28 7.60
C VAL A 101 -13.69 -3.53 7.91
N GLY A 102 -14.92 -3.33 8.38
CA GLY A 102 -15.83 -4.42 8.72
C GLY A 102 -16.05 -5.33 7.51
N THR A 103 -16.02 -6.64 7.77
CA THR A 103 -16.30 -7.70 6.79
C THR A 103 -17.75 -7.71 6.34
#